data_AF-A0A811TXD9-F1
#
_entry.id   AF-A0A811TXD9-F1
#
_cell.length_a   1.000
_cell.length_b   1.000
_cell.length_c   1.000
_cell.angle_alpha   90.00
_cell.angle_beta   90.00
_cell.angle_gamma   90.00
#
_symmetry.space_group_name_H-M   'P 1'
#
loop_
_entity.id
_entity.type
_entity.pdbx_description
1 polymer ?
#
loop_
_entity_poly.entity_id
_entity_poly.type
_entity_poly.pdbx_seq_one_letter_code
_entity_poly.pdbx_strand_id
1 'polypeptide(L)'
;MAVDGQRFMTKTQHYRKVTKPLLERKRRARMNLYLDELKDLIVDTMEAQGEHIAKLEKADILELTVNYLRTHKHEIAASVVQQQQNAANASGDTTGINVEKFRAGYTQAAYEVSRVFATVPGLDVKFGTKLMKHLGYQLKDLQQPAAPLTAANNEEALNLEVVKRTAPTAPTMATTAIGQRLQAEHVRRAYLQQQQQQQQQQQQQQKQQHQQQKQQQQQQQFQQQLSGGRQRLHAMHQEENENVGEGECLWRPW
;
A
#
# COMPACT_ATOMS: atom_id res chain seq x y z
N MET A 1 34.82 -57.63 -5.88
CA MET A 1 35.41 -56.92 -4.73
C MET A 1 34.39 -55.92 -4.19
N ALA A 2 33.57 -56.32 -3.23
CA ALA A 2 32.55 -55.45 -2.65
C ALA A 2 32.64 -55.48 -1.12
N VAL A 3 33.11 -54.35 -0.56
CA VAL A 3 32.58 -53.71 0.65
C VAL A 3 32.54 -54.56 1.93
N ASP A 4 33.70 -54.99 2.44
CA ASP A 4 33.84 -55.52 3.82
C ASP A 4 34.28 -54.46 4.85
N GLY A 5 34.01 -53.17 4.58
CA GLY A 5 34.33 -52.06 5.50
C GLY A 5 33.17 -51.58 6.37
N GLN A 6 31.94 -52.03 6.09
CA GLN A 6 30.73 -51.40 6.64
C GLN A 6 30.32 -51.95 8.02
N ARG A 7 30.85 -53.11 8.43
CA ARG A 7 30.50 -53.80 9.68
C ARG A 7 31.14 -53.23 10.95
N PHE A 8 32.12 -52.32 10.84
CA PHE A 8 32.85 -51.78 12.00
C PHE A 8 32.55 -50.31 12.33
N MET A 9 31.69 -49.64 11.56
CA MET A 9 31.39 -48.22 11.77
C MET A 9 30.20 -48.05 12.72
N THR A 10 30.37 -47.24 13.76
CA THR A 10 29.25 -46.88 14.64
C THR A 10 28.19 -46.11 13.85
N LYS A 11 26.92 -46.18 14.30
CA LYS A 11 25.80 -45.47 13.65
C LYS A 11 26.10 -43.99 13.38
N THR A 12 26.75 -43.32 14.35
CA THR A 12 27.18 -41.92 14.23
C THR A 12 28.25 -41.73 13.15
N GLN A 13 29.23 -42.62 13.06
CA GLN A 13 30.28 -42.56 12.02
C GLN A 13 29.70 -42.83 10.63
N HIS A 14 28.79 -43.80 10.51
CA HIS A 14 28.06 -44.08 9.27
C HIS A 14 27.26 -42.86 8.81
N TYR A 15 26.54 -42.20 9.73
CA TYR A 15 25.80 -40.99 9.42
C TYR A 15 26.71 -39.86 8.90
N ARG A 16 27.83 -39.58 9.57
CA ARG A 16 28.74 -38.49 9.18
C ARG A 16 29.48 -38.75 7.86
N LYS A 17 29.89 -40.00 7.62
CA LYS A 17 30.74 -40.35 6.47
C LYS A 17 29.97 -40.79 5.23
N VAL A 18 28.75 -41.32 5.39
CA VAL A 18 27.98 -41.92 4.29
C VAL A 18 26.65 -41.21 4.12
N THR A 19 25.78 -41.24 5.15
CA THR A 19 24.41 -40.72 5.03
C THR A 19 24.37 -39.21 4.78
N LYS A 20 25.12 -38.42 5.55
CA LYS A 20 25.15 -36.95 5.43
C LYS A 20 25.69 -36.50 4.06
N PRO A 21 26.81 -37.02 3.52
CA PRO A 21 27.24 -36.71 2.15
C PRO A 21 26.23 -37.12 1.07
N LEU A 22 25.56 -38.28 1.23
CA LEU A 22 24.52 -38.72 0.31
C LEU A 22 23.31 -37.77 0.29
N LEU A 23 22.83 -37.38 1.48
CA LEU A 23 21.71 -36.44 1.61
C LEU A 23 22.05 -35.08 1.02
N GLU A 24 23.28 -34.60 1.21
CA GLU A 24 23.72 -33.33 0.63
C GLU A 24 23.82 -33.40 -0.89
N ARG A 25 24.31 -34.53 -1.45
CA ARG A 25 24.30 -34.72 -2.91
C ARG A 25 22.87 -34.70 -3.46
N LYS A 26 21.93 -35.39 -2.79
CA LYS A 26 20.50 -35.37 -3.16
C LYS A 26 19.90 -33.97 -3.06
N ARG A 27 20.23 -33.21 -2.00
CA ARG A 27 19.80 -31.82 -1.85
C ARG A 27 20.34 -30.93 -2.99
N ARG A 28 21.63 -31.04 -3.32
CA ARG A 28 22.26 -30.27 -4.41
C ARG A 28 21.67 -30.61 -5.77
N ALA A 29 21.39 -31.89 -6.03
CA ALA A 29 20.72 -32.31 -7.26
C ALA A 29 19.34 -31.64 -7.41
N ARG A 30 18.53 -31.64 -6.35
CA ARG A 30 17.23 -30.94 -6.35
C ARG A 30 17.37 -29.43 -6.55
N MET A 31 18.37 -28.81 -5.92
CA MET A 31 18.61 -27.37 -6.06
C MET A 31 19.01 -27.00 -7.49
N ASN A 32 19.85 -27.82 -8.13
CA ASN A 32 20.21 -27.60 -9.53
C ASN A 32 19.01 -27.80 -10.45
N LEU A 33 18.18 -28.82 -10.21
CA LEU A 33 16.94 -29.02 -10.98
C LEU A 33 16.06 -27.77 -10.99
N TYR A 34 15.81 -27.17 -9.81
CA TYR A 34 15.00 -25.94 -9.74
C TYR A 34 15.69 -24.71 -10.36
N LEU A 35 17.02 -24.67 -10.40
CA LEU A 35 17.73 -23.60 -11.11
C LEU A 35 17.65 -23.77 -12.63
N ASP A 36 17.66 -25.00 -13.11
CA ASP A 36 17.52 -25.31 -14.55
C ASP A 36 16.08 -24.99 -15.00
N GLU A 37 15.06 -25.42 -14.25
CA GLU A 37 13.65 -25.04 -14.50
C GLU A 37 13.46 -23.52 -14.50
N LEU A 38 14.11 -22.82 -13.56
CA LEU A 38 14.02 -21.36 -13.48
C LEU A 38 14.71 -20.66 -14.65
N LYS A 39 15.84 -21.21 -15.10
CA LYS A 39 16.55 -20.73 -16.29
C LYS A 39 15.66 -20.86 -17.53
N ASP A 40 15.02 -22.01 -17.72
CA ASP A 40 14.15 -22.24 -18.88
C ASP A 40 12.97 -21.25 -18.90
N LEU A 41 12.32 -21.02 -17.74
CA LEU A 41 11.28 -19.99 -17.62
C LEU A 41 11.78 -18.58 -17.96
N ILE A 42 12.99 -18.21 -17.53
CA ILE A 42 13.57 -16.91 -17.87
C ILE A 42 13.78 -16.81 -19.38
N VAL A 43 14.42 -17.82 -19.99
CA VAL A 43 14.69 -17.84 -21.43
C VAL A 43 13.39 -17.70 -22.22
N ASP A 44 12.36 -18.49 -21.88
CA ASP A 44 11.04 -18.40 -22.54
C ASP A 44 10.44 -16.99 -22.47
N THR A 45 10.52 -16.34 -21.31
CA THR A 45 10.01 -14.96 -21.14
C THR A 45 10.82 -13.91 -21.88
N MET A 46 12.14 -14.07 -21.97
CA MET A 46 13.05 -13.16 -22.67
C MET A 46 12.92 -13.32 -24.19
N GLU A 47 12.80 -14.56 -24.67
CA GLU A 47 12.54 -14.86 -26.08
C GLU A 47 11.20 -14.26 -26.54
N ALA A 48 10.16 -14.32 -25.71
CA ALA A 48 8.89 -13.64 -25.97
C ALA A 48 9.02 -12.11 -26.07
N GLN A 49 10.04 -11.53 -25.43
CA GLN A 49 10.39 -10.10 -25.51
C GLN A 49 11.38 -9.79 -26.64
N GLY A 50 11.83 -10.81 -27.40
CA GLY A 50 12.77 -10.67 -28.51
C GLY A 50 14.25 -10.69 -28.12
N GLU A 51 14.57 -11.05 -26.87
CA GLU A 51 15.95 -11.15 -26.38
C GLU A 51 16.35 -12.62 -26.21
N HIS A 52 17.45 -13.05 -26.84
CA HIS A 52 17.89 -14.45 -26.79
C HIS A 52 19.12 -14.61 -25.89
N ILE A 53 18.96 -15.35 -24.79
CA ILE A 53 20.00 -15.53 -23.77
C ILE A 53 20.38 -17.02 -23.68
N ALA A 54 21.48 -17.39 -24.33
CA ALA A 54 21.93 -18.78 -24.37
C ALA A 54 22.65 -19.25 -23.10
N LYS A 55 23.12 -18.32 -22.25
CA LYS A 55 23.97 -18.63 -21.09
C LYS A 55 23.64 -17.71 -19.92
N LEU A 56 23.27 -18.31 -18.79
CA LEU A 56 23.01 -17.62 -17.53
C LEU A 56 23.87 -18.23 -16.43
N GLU A 57 24.55 -17.40 -15.66
CA GLU A 57 25.22 -17.85 -14.44
C GLU A 57 24.21 -18.00 -13.29
N LYS A 58 24.58 -18.73 -12.24
CA LYS A 58 23.67 -18.95 -11.10
C LYS A 58 23.28 -17.65 -10.38
N ALA A 59 24.15 -16.66 -10.37
CA ALA A 59 23.84 -15.34 -9.83
C ALA A 59 22.81 -14.63 -10.71
N ASP A 60 23.03 -14.61 -12.03
CA ASP A 60 22.14 -13.98 -13.00
C ASP A 60 20.74 -14.60 -12.99
N ILE A 61 20.61 -15.93 -12.93
CA ILE A 61 19.31 -16.62 -12.82
C ILE A 61 18.52 -16.06 -11.62
N LEU A 62 19.18 -15.91 -10.47
CA LEU A 62 18.53 -15.42 -9.26
C LEU A 62 18.23 -13.93 -9.35
N GLU A 63 19.13 -13.13 -9.91
CA GLU A 63 18.95 -11.68 -10.08
C GLU A 63 17.81 -11.35 -11.03
N LEU A 64 17.82 -11.93 -12.23
CA LEU A 64 16.76 -11.77 -13.23
C LEU A 64 15.40 -12.17 -12.67
N THR A 65 15.33 -13.30 -11.97
CA THR A 65 14.09 -13.76 -11.33
C THR A 65 13.58 -12.77 -10.28
N VAL A 66 14.47 -12.27 -9.40
CA VAL A 66 14.07 -11.33 -8.34
C VAL A 66 13.60 -10.00 -8.94
N ASN A 67 14.29 -9.50 -9.96
CA ASN A 67 13.89 -8.29 -10.67
C ASN A 67 12.55 -8.50 -11.39
N TYR A 68 12.37 -9.63 -12.08
CA TYR A 68 11.10 -10.00 -12.71
C TYR A 68 9.96 -10.02 -11.69
N LEU A 69 10.11 -10.71 -10.55
CA LEU A 69 9.08 -10.76 -9.52
C LEU A 69 8.77 -9.39 -8.91
N ARG A 70 9.78 -8.52 -8.76
CA ARG A 70 9.56 -7.13 -8.29
C ARG A 70 8.76 -6.35 -9.31
N THR A 71 9.20 -6.34 -10.56
CA THR A 71 8.52 -5.64 -11.67
C THR A 71 7.10 -6.15 -11.81
N HIS A 72 6.90 -7.47 -11.87
CA HIS A 72 5.58 -8.07 -11.99
C HIS A 72 4.67 -7.74 -10.79
N LYS A 73 5.20 -7.71 -9.55
CA LYS A 73 4.43 -7.27 -8.39
C LYS A 73 4.05 -5.79 -8.48
N HIS A 74 4.94 -4.94 -8.99
CA HIS A 74 4.65 -3.53 -9.23
C HIS A 74 3.62 -3.33 -10.34
N GLU A 75 3.67 -4.10 -11.43
CA GLU A 75 2.68 -4.11 -12.51
C GLU A 75 1.30 -4.58 -12.03
N ILE A 76 1.26 -5.64 -11.22
CA ILE A 76 0.01 -6.09 -10.58
C ILE A 76 -0.53 -5.00 -9.65
N ALA A 77 0.31 -4.39 -8.82
CA ALA A 77 -0.13 -3.32 -7.93
C ALA A 77 -0.61 -2.08 -8.72
N ALA A 78 0.08 -1.72 -9.80
CA ALA A 78 -0.28 -0.59 -10.66
C ALA A 78 -1.57 -0.85 -11.44
N SER A 79 -1.74 -2.05 -12.00
CA SER A 79 -2.98 -2.45 -12.71
C SER A 79 -4.18 -2.51 -11.76
N VAL A 80 -3.99 -2.96 -10.51
CA VAL A 80 -5.03 -2.88 -9.47
C VAL A 80 -5.40 -1.44 -9.17
N VAL A 81 -4.41 -0.54 -9.03
CA VAL A 81 -4.64 0.90 -8.78
C VAL A 81 -5.31 1.58 -9.97
N GLN A 82 -4.94 1.24 -11.20
CA GLN A 82 -5.53 1.82 -12.41
C GLN A 82 -6.96 1.31 -12.66
N GLN A 83 -7.23 0.05 -12.34
CA GLN A 83 -8.59 -0.48 -12.32
C GLN A 83 -9.42 0.16 -11.20
N GLN A 84 -8.80 0.50 -10.06
CA GLN A 84 -9.44 1.28 -8.99
C GLN A 84 -9.70 2.74 -9.40
N GLN A 85 -8.84 3.35 -10.23
CA GLN A 85 -9.01 4.73 -10.71
C GLN A 85 -10.07 4.86 -11.81
N ASN A 86 -10.23 3.86 -12.69
CA ASN A 86 -11.40 3.79 -13.56
C ASN A 86 -12.71 3.49 -12.79
N ALA A 87 -12.62 2.92 -11.59
CA ALA A 87 -13.75 2.70 -10.68
C ALA A 87 -13.97 3.86 -9.69
N ALA A 88 -13.04 4.82 -9.55
CA ALA A 88 -13.12 5.92 -8.59
C ALA A 88 -14.15 7.00 -8.98
N ASN A 89 -14.69 6.94 -10.21
CA ASN A 89 -15.86 7.73 -10.60
C ASN A 89 -17.20 7.07 -10.17
N ALA A 90 -17.18 5.87 -9.57
CA ALA A 90 -18.35 5.20 -9.00
C ALA A 90 -18.10 4.90 -7.51
N SER A 91 -18.37 5.93 -6.71
CA SER A 91 -18.46 5.97 -5.25
C SER A 91 -18.71 4.63 -4.52
N GLY A 92 -17.74 4.24 -3.70
CA GLY A 92 -17.96 3.88 -2.29
C GLY A 92 -18.92 2.73 -1.96
N ASP A 93 -18.64 1.50 -2.39
CA ASP A 93 -19.10 0.32 -1.65
C ASP A 93 -18.25 -0.93 -1.94
N THR A 94 -17.53 -1.42 -0.94
CA THR A 94 -16.76 -2.67 -1.02
C THR A 94 -17.68 -3.89 -1.26
N THR A 95 -18.98 -3.78 -0.96
CA THR A 95 -19.96 -4.84 -1.29
C THR A 95 -20.23 -4.93 -2.80
N GLY A 96 -20.22 -3.80 -3.52
CA GLY A 96 -20.41 -3.76 -4.98
C GLY A 96 -19.32 -4.49 -5.76
N ILE A 97 -18.09 -4.50 -5.25
CA ILE A 97 -16.95 -5.21 -5.87
C ILE A 97 -17.17 -6.74 -5.84
N ASN A 98 -17.77 -7.28 -4.77
CA ASN A 98 -18.08 -8.70 -4.69
C ASN A 98 -19.27 -9.07 -5.58
N VAL A 99 -20.27 -8.19 -5.67
CA VAL A 99 -21.44 -8.38 -6.55
C VAL A 99 -21.03 -8.36 -8.01
N GLU A 100 -20.18 -7.43 -8.43
CA GLU A 100 -19.74 -7.32 -9.83
C GLU A 100 -18.83 -8.49 -10.25
N LYS A 101 -17.93 -8.94 -9.36
CA LYS A 101 -17.12 -10.15 -9.59
C LYS A 101 -17.98 -11.42 -9.62
N PHE A 102 -18.96 -11.53 -8.72
CA PHE A 102 -19.92 -12.62 -8.72
C PHE A 102 -20.75 -12.62 -10.00
N ARG A 103 -21.20 -11.46 -10.46
CA ARG A 103 -21.94 -11.26 -11.72
C ARG A 103 -21.11 -11.69 -12.93
N ALA A 104 -19.85 -11.31 -12.98
CA ALA A 104 -18.94 -11.74 -14.03
C ALA A 104 -18.77 -13.27 -14.04
N GLY A 105 -18.52 -13.88 -12.88
CA GLY A 105 -18.42 -15.34 -12.73
C GLY A 105 -19.71 -16.07 -13.10
N TYR A 106 -20.87 -15.53 -12.70
CA TYR A 106 -22.19 -16.06 -13.04
C TYR A 106 -22.43 -16.03 -14.55
N THR A 107 -22.08 -14.93 -15.21
CA THR A 107 -22.22 -14.77 -16.67
C THR A 107 -21.34 -15.78 -17.41
N GLN A 108 -20.11 -16.01 -16.94
CA GLN A 108 -19.22 -17.03 -17.49
C GLN A 108 -19.78 -18.44 -17.31
N ALA A 109 -20.30 -18.76 -16.12
CA ALA A 109 -20.94 -20.05 -15.89
C ALA A 109 -22.16 -20.29 -16.80
N ALA A 110 -22.99 -19.27 -17.01
CA ALA A 110 -24.13 -19.35 -17.93
C ALA A 110 -23.69 -19.55 -19.39
N TYR A 111 -22.59 -18.91 -19.80
CA TYR A 111 -22.01 -19.12 -21.13
C TYR A 111 -21.51 -20.56 -21.33
N GLU A 112 -20.86 -21.13 -20.32
CA GLU A 112 -20.43 -22.53 -20.31
C GLU A 112 -21.61 -23.51 -20.43
N VAL A 113 -22.71 -23.24 -19.72
CA VAL A 113 -23.96 -24.02 -19.87
C VAL A 113 -24.49 -23.95 -21.30
N SER A 114 -24.53 -22.75 -21.90
CA SER A 114 -24.93 -22.58 -23.30
C SER A 114 -24.04 -23.39 -24.25
N ARG A 115 -22.72 -23.41 -24.01
CA ARG A 115 -21.76 -24.16 -24.81
C ARG A 115 -21.99 -25.66 -24.72
N VAL A 116 -22.16 -26.22 -23.51
CA VAL A 116 -22.42 -27.67 -23.31
C VAL A 116 -23.71 -28.09 -24.01
N PHE A 117 -24.75 -27.27 -23.94
CA PHE A 117 -26.02 -27.52 -24.64
C PHE A 117 -25.89 -27.49 -26.17
N ALA A 118 -24.94 -26.72 -26.71
CA ALA A 118 -24.70 -26.65 -28.15
C ALA A 118 -23.78 -27.77 -28.66
N THR A 119 -22.85 -28.27 -27.85
CA THR A 119 -21.83 -29.24 -28.30
C THR A 119 -22.20 -30.70 -28.04
N VAL A 120 -23.12 -30.98 -27.12
CA VAL A 120 -23.52 -32.36 -26.78
C VAL A 120 -24.77 -32.76 -27.57
N PRO A 121 -24.67 -33.68 -28.55
CA PRO A 121 -25.83 -34.15 -29.31
C PRO A 121 -26.77 -34.96 -28.41
N GLY A 122 -28.07 -34.66 -28.49
CA GLY A 122 -29.13 -35.35 -27.71
C GLY A 122 -29.69 -34.57 -26.52
N LEU A 123 -29.19 -33.37 -26.23
CA LEU A 123 -29.80 -32.48 -25.22
C LEU A 123 -31.03 -31.76 -25.77
N ASP A 124 -32.09 -31.67 -24.95
CA ASP A 124 -33.33 -31.01 -25.34
C ASP A 124 -33.16 -29.49 -25.47
N VAL A 125 -33.29 -29.01 -26.70
CA VAL A 125 -33.18 -27.59 -27.07
C VAL A 125 -34.28 -26.75 -26.40
N LYS A 126 -35.47 -27.31 -26.19
CA LYS A 126 -36.58 -26.60 -25.52
C LYS A 126 -36.27 -26.38 -24.04
N PHE A 127 -35.75 -27.39 -23.36
CA PHE A 127 -35.23 -27.27 -22.00
C PHE A 127 -34.06 -26.28 -21.91
N GLY A 128 -33.09 -26.36 -22.82
CA GLY A 128 -31.95 -25.43 -22.86
C GLY A 128 -32.39 -23.96 -22.99
N THR A 129 -33.38 -23.68 -23.84
CA THR A 129 -33.95 -22.33 -24.00
C THR A 129 -34.63 -21.86 -22.72
N LYS A 130 -35.38 -22.74 -22.03
CA LYS A 130 -36.03 -22.45 -20.75
C LYS A 130 -35.00 -22.19 -19.64
N LEU A 131 -33.93 -22.97 -19.59
CA LEU A 131 -32.84 -22.82 -18.63
C LEU A 131 -32.07 -21.51 -18.85
N MET A 132 -31.65 -21.21 -20.08
CA MET A 132 -30.96 -19.97 -20.41
C MET A 132 -31.81 -18.73 -20.14
N LYS A 133 -33.12 -18.81 -20.43
CA LYS A 133 -34.08 -17.76 -20.08
C LYS A 133 -34.16 -17.56 -18.55
N HIS A 134 -34.14 -18.63 -17.77
CA HIS A 134 -34.12 -18.56 -16.31
C HIS A 134 -32.82 -17.93 -15.77
N LEU A 135 -31.66 -18.34 -16.29
CA LEU A 135 -30.35 -17.76 -15.94
C LEU A 135 -30.28 -16.27 -16.29
N GLY A 136 -30.88 -15.86 -17.42
CA GLY A 136 -30.99 -14.45 -17.80
C GLY A 136 -31.86 -13.63 -16.84
N TYR A 137 -32.98 -14.17 -16.36
CA TYR A 137 -33.81 -13.49 -15.36
C TYR A 137 -33.13 -13.40 -13.99
N GLN A 138 -32.45 -14.46 -13.55
CA GLN A 138 -31.66 -14.47 -12.32
C GLN A 138 -30.52 -13.44 -12.37
N LEU A 139 -29.86 -13.29 -13.53
CA LEU A 139 -28.83 -12.26 -13.73
C LEU A 139 -29.41 -10.84 -13.67
N LYS A 140 -30.63 -10.63 -14.17
CA LYS A 140 -31.34 -9.34 -14.12
C LYS A 140 -31.82 -8.99 -12.71
N ASP A 141 -32.15 -9.99 -11.90
CA ASP A 141 -32.56 -9.82 -10.50
C ASP A 141 -31.37 -9.37 -9.64
N LEU A 142 -30.19 -9.97 -9.87
CA LEU A 142 -28.90 -9.53 -9.30
C LEU A 142 -28.48 -8.10 -9.72
N GLN A 143 -29.12 -7.54 -10.75
CA GLN A 143 -28.84 -6.22 -11.31
C GLN A 143 -29.71 -5.11 -10.69
N GLN A 144 -30.75 -5.47 -9.93
CA GLN A 144 -31.59 -4.49 -9.26
C GLN A 144 -30.96 -4.07 -7.92
N PRO A 145 -30.66 -2.77 -7.72
CA PRO A 145 -30.31 -2.28 -6.41
C PRO A 145 -31.52 -2.44 -5.50
N ALA A 146 -31.41 -3.29 -4.49
CA ALA A 146 -32.44 -3.46 -3.47
C ALA A 146 -32.76 -2.09 -2.85
N ALA A 147 -34.00 -1.62 -3.00
CA ALA A 147 -34.51 -0.51 -2.22
C ALA A 147 -34.47 -0.89 -0.72
N PRO A 148 -34.16 0.05 0.19
CA PRO A 148 -34.02 -0.24 1.61
C PRO A 148 -35.41 -0.50 2.20
N LEU A 149 -35.70 -1.76 2.55
CA LEU A 149 -36.86 -2.07 3.39
C LEU A 149 -36.46 -1.83 4.85
N THR A 150 -37.08 -0.78 5.40
CA THR A 150 -37.08 -0.39 6.80
C THR A 150 -37.49 -1.54 7.71
N ALA A 151 -36.75 -1.69 8.82
CA ALA A 151 -37.07 -2.57 9.93
C ALA A 151 -38.46 -2.27 10.50
N ALA A 152 -39.30 -3.31 10.62
CA ALA A 152 -40.41 -3.38 11.55
C ALA A 152 -40.59 -4.84 11.99
N ASN A 153 -40.22 -5.07 13.25
CA ASN A 153 -40.72 -6.05 14.23
C ASN A 153 -41.44 -7.30 13.70
N ASN A 154 -40.91 -8.47 14.10
CA ASN A 154 -41.68 -9.48 14.84
C ASN A 154 -40.71 -10.48 15.47
N GLU A 155 -40.61 -10.41 16.80
CA GLU A 155 -40.11 -11.49 17.64
C GLU A 155 -41.23 -12.54 17.72
N GLU A 156 -40.98 -13.78 17.29
CA GLU A 156 -41.48 -14.93 18.03
C GLU A 156 -40.55 -16.12 17.82
N ALA A 157 -40.05 -16.60 18.94
CA ALA A 157 -39.07 -17.66 19.04
C ALA A 157 -39.70 -19.03 18.77
N LEU A 158 -39.02 -19.86 17.98
CA LEU A 158 -38.92 -21.28 18.28
C LEU A 158 -37.46 -21.70 18.18
N ASN A 159 -36.86 -21.70 19.36
CA ASN A 159 -35.55 -22.23 19.67
C ASN A 159 -35.70 -23.76 19.84
N LEU A 160 -34.92 -24.55 19.10
CA LEU A 160 -34.54 -25.90 19.52
C LEU A 160 -33.02 -26.03 19.37
N GLU A 161 -32.32 -25.41 20.30
CA GLU A 161 -30.99 -25.84 20.71
C GLU A 161 -31.02 -27.26 21.29
N VAL A 162 -29.92 -28.00 21.08
CA VAL A 162 -29.17 -28.86 22.03
C VAL A 162 -28.49 -29.99 21.23
N VAL A 163 -27.18 -30.28 21.27
CA VAL A 163 -26.03 -29.75 22.01
C VAL A 163 -24.73 -30.42 21.49
N LYS A 164 -23.63 -29.66 21.59
CA LYS A 164 -22.20 -29.99 21.76
C LYS A 164 -21.43 -30.96 20.83
N ARG A 165 -20.47 -30.32 20.15
CA ARG A 165 -18.99 -30.47 20.22
C ARG A 165 -18.41 -31.89 20.07
N THR A 166 -17.64 -32.09 19.00
CA THR A 166 -16.16 -32.23 19.02
C THR A 166 -15.61 -31.97 17.60
N ALA A 167 -14.40 -31.41 17.51
CA ALA A 167 -13.74 -30.96 16.28
C ALA A 167 -13.34 -32.14 15.35
N PRO A 168 -12.96 -31.89 14.07
CA PRO A 168 -11.53 -31.69 13.79
C PRO A 168 -11.16 -30.68 12.66
N THR A 169 -10.05 -29.98 12.90
CA THR A 169 -8.95 -29.54 12.00
C THR A 169 -9.23 -28.96 10.60
N ALA A 170 -8.86 -27.68 10.45
CA ALA A 170 -8.65 -26.92 9.21
C ALA A 170 -7.45 -27.44 8.36
N PRO A 171 -7.32 -27.02 7.08
CA PRO A 171 -6.59 -25.77 6.80
C PRO A 171 -7.20 -24.91 5.67
N THR A 172 -6.61 -23.71 5.48
CA THR A 172 -6.73 -22.80 4.31
C THR A 172 -7.55 -21.52 4.54
N MET A 173 -7.04 -20.67 5.44
CA MET A 173 -7.35 -19.24 5.54
C MET A 173 -6.03 -18.46 5.54
N ALA A 174 -5.41 -18.28 4.36
CA ALA A 174 -4.16 -17.53 4.26
C ALA A 174 -4.13 -16.44 3.16
N THR A 175 -5.06 -16.44 2.20
CA THR A 175 -4.95 -15.51 1.06
C THR A 175 -5.72 -14.18 1.26
N THR A 176 -6.80 -14.18 2.04
CA THR A 176 -7.64 -12.96 2.21
C THR A 176 -7.08 -11.98 3.26
N ALA A 177 -6.24 -12.43 4.19
CA ALA A 177 -5.71 -11.58 5.26
C ALA A 177 -4.61 -10.60 4.80
N ILE A 178 -3.94 -10.88 3.67
CA ILE A 178 -2.82 -10.05 3.17
C ILE A 178 -3.35 -8.76 2.51
N GLY A 179 -4.43 -8.85 1.74
CA GLY A 179 -5.02 -7.67 1.05
C GLY A 179 -5.60 -6.63 2.01
N GLN A 180 -6.30 -7.07 3.06
CA GLN A 180 -6.88 -6.18 4.07
C GLN A 180 -5.82 -5.47 4.92
N ARG A 181 -4.70 -6.16 5.24
CA ARG A 181 -3.57 -5.54 5.96
C ARG A 181 -2.87 -4.46 5.12
N LEU A 182 -2.67 -4.69 3.83
CA LEU A 182 -2.02 -3.72 2.95
C LEU A 182 -2.86 -2.44 2.78
N GLN A 183 -4.19 -2.55 2.69
CA GLN A 183 -5.07 -1.38 2.64
C GLN A 183 -5.03 -0.58 3.96
N ALA A 184 -5.08 -1.28 5.11
CA ALA A 184 -4.97 -0.63 6.42
C ALA A 184 -3.62 0.08 6.64
N GLU A 185 -2.52 -0.50 6.14
CA GLU A 185 -1.20 0.13 6.21
C GLU A 185 -1.08 1.39 5.34
N HIS A 186 -1.67 1.40 4.14
CA HIS A 186 -1.69 2.59 3.29
C HIS A 186 -2.49 3.73 3.92
N VAL A 187 -3.67 3.44 4.49
CA VAL A 187 -4.48 4.45 5.20
C VAL A 187 -3.71 4.99 6.40
N ARG A 188 -3.03 4.13 7.17
CA ARG A 188 -2.20 4.54 8.31
C ARG A 188 -1.01 5.41 7.88
N ARG A 189 -0.35 5.08 6.77
CA ARG A 189 0.75 5.90 6.21
C ARG A 189 0.26 7.25 5.72
N ALA A 190 -0.88 7.30 5.03
CA ALA A 190 -1.48 8.56 4.58
C ALA A 190 -1.85 9.47 5.75
N TYR A 191 -2.42 8.90 6.83
CA TYR A 191 -2.74 9.65 8.04
C TYR A 191 -1.49 10.22 8.74
N LEU A 192 -0.44 9.41 8.90
CA LEU A 192 0.83 9.88 9.48
C LEU A 192 1.49 10.97 8.63
N GLN A 193 1.44 10.83 7.30
CA GLN A 193 1.97 11.84 6.37
C GLN A 193 1.20 13.15 6.48
N GLN A 194 -0.13 13.10 6.58
CA GLN A 194 -0.97 14.28 6.78
C GLN A 194 -0.65 14.97 8.11
N GLN A 195 -0.46 14.20 9.18
CA GLN A 195 -0.09 14.75 10.50
C GLN A 195 1.29 15.43 10.46
N GLN A 196 2.26 14.85 9.74
CA GLN A 196 3.57 15.46 9.55
C GLN A 196 3.50 16.78 8.75
N GLN A 197 2.68 16.84 7.69
CA GLN A 197 2.46 18.08 6.95
C GLN A 197 1.84 19.18 7.82
N GLN A 198 0.86 18.85 8.67
CA GLN A 198 0.27 19.82 9.59
C GLN A 198 1.31 20.37 10.57
N GLN A 199 2.20 19.53 11.13
CA GLN A 199 3.28 20.00 11.98
C GLN A 199 4.26 20.92 11.24
N GLN A 200 4.61 20.60 10.00
CA GLN A 200 5.49 21.47 9.19
C GLN A 200 4.84 22.84 8.93
N GLN A 201 3.54 22.89 8.63
CA GLN A 201 2.81 24.15 8.45
C GLN A 201 2.79 24.98 9.74
N GLN A 202 2.55 24.36 10.90
CA GLN A 202 2.60 25.08 12.18
C GLN A 202 3.99 25.65 12.47
N GLN A 203 5.06 24.88 12.21
CA GLN A 203 6.43 25.39 12.37
C GLN A 203 6.73 26.56 11.42
N GLN A 204 6.25 26.51 10.18
CA GLN A 204 6.41 27.63 9.24
C GLN A 204 5.68 28.89 9.73
N GLN A 205 4.45 28.74 10.24
CA GLN A 205 3.71 29.88 10.83
C GLN A 205 4.44 30.47 12.04
N GLN A 206 4.96 29.64 12.96
CA GLN A 206 5.72 30.12 14.11
C GLN A 206 7.00 30.85 13.70
N LYS A 207 7.72 30.35 12.68
CA LYS A 207 8.90 31.04 12.13
C LYS A 207 8.55 32.40 11.54
N GLN A 208 7.44 32.51 10.81
CA GLN A 208 6.97 33.80 10.27
C GLN A 208 6.62 34.79 11.39
N GLN A 209 5.90 34.34 12.42
CA GLN A 209 5.56 35.20 13.57
C GLN A 209 6.81 35.68 14.32
N HIS A 210 7.77 34.78 14.56
CA HIS A 210 9.03 35.15 15.22
C HIS A 210 9.84 36.13 14.36
N GLN A 211 9.87 35.95 13.04
CA GLN A 211 10.55 36.87 12.13
C GLN A 211 9.89 38.24 12.12
N GLN A 212 8.56 38.31 12.15
CA GLN A 212 7.83 39.58 12.29
C GLN A 212 8.11 40.27 13.63
N GLN A 213 8.10 39.53 14.75
CA GLN A 213 8.48 40.10 16.06
C GLN A 213 9.90 40.66 16.05
N LYS A 214 10.84 39.95 15.42
CA LYS A 214 12.24 40.40 15.31
C LYS A 214 12.35 41.68 14.47
N GLN A 215 11.59 41.79 13.38
CA GLN A 215 11.50 43.04 12.61
C GLN A 215 10.89 44.18 13.42
N GLN A 216 9.81 43.93 14.18
CA GLN A 216 9.22 44.94 15.05
C GLN A 216 10.18 45.41 16.14
N GLN A 217 10.93 44.51 16.78
CA GLN A 217 11.96 44.88 17.74
C GLN A 217 13.07 45.73 17.10
N GLN A 218 13.52 45.38 15.89
CA GLN A 218 14.50 46.19 15.17
C GLN A 218 13.96 47.59 14.84
N GLN A 219 12.69 47.71 14.41
CA GLN A 219 12.06 49.00 14.18
C GLN A 219 11.95 49.84 15.47
N GLN A 220 11.59 49.21 16.60
CA GLN A 220 11.55 49.89 17.90
C GLN A 220 12.95 50.36 18.33
N GLN A 221 13.98 49.54 18.16
CA GLN A 221 15.37 49.95 18.44
C GLN A 221 15.82 51.11 17.54
N PHE A 222 15.46 51.08 16.26
CA PHE A 222 15.78 52.17 15.33
C PHE A 222 15.06 53.47 15.71
N GLN A 223 13.77 53.41 16.09
CA GLN A 223 13.05 54.58 16.60
C GLN A 223 13.66 55.13 17.89
N GLN A 224 14.11 54.28 18.82
CA GLN A 224 14.79 54.72 20.05
C GLN A 224 16.13 55.41 19.76
N GLN A 225 16.88 54.93 18.76
CA GLN A 225 18.11 55.60 18.32
C GLN A 225 17.83 56.97 17.70
N LEU A 226 16.74 57.10 16.91
CA LEU A 226 16.30 58.36 16.35
C LEU A 226 15.78 59.33 17.43
N SER A 227 15.02 58.86 18.43
CA SER A 227 14.55 59.70 19.53
C SER A 227 15.70 60.16 20.43
N GLY A 228 16.67 59.29 20.72
CA GLY A 228 17.90 59.65 21.45
C GLY A 228 18.80 60.60 20.65
N GLY A 229 18.83 60.48 19.32
CA GLY A 229 19.47 61.45 18.43
C GLY A 229 18.74 62.80 18.40
N ARG A 230 17.40 62.80 18.39
CA ARG A 230 16.56 64.00 18.43
C ARG A 230 16.64 64.71 19.77
N GLN A 231 16.67 63.97 20.88
CA GLN A 231 16.89 64.51 22.23
C GLN A 231 18.30 65.07 22.39
N ARG A 232 19.32 64.43 21.80
CA ARG A 232 20.68 65.00 21.73
C ARG A 232 20.76 66.27 20.89
N LEU A 233 20.11 66.31 19.73
CA LEU A 233 20.03 67.53 18.91
C LEU A 233 19.24 68.65 19.59
N HIS A 234 18.17 68.32 20.33
CA HIS A 234 17.41 69.28 21.12
C HIS A 234 18.19 69.78 22.34
N ALA A 235 19.01 68.92 22.97
CA ALA A 235 19.92 69.31 24.04
C ALA A 235 21.04 70.23 23.52
N MET A 236 21.61 69.94 22.34
CA MET A 236 22.59 70.86 21.72
C MET A 236 21.96 72.20 21.30
N HIS A 237 20.72 72.23 20.80
CA HIS A 237 19.99 73.49 20.54
C HIS A 237 19.59 74.24 21.82
N GLN A 238 19.49 73.55 22.96
CA GLN A 238 19.20 74.19 24.25
C GLN A 238 20.47 74.75 24.88
N GLU A 239 21.62 74.08 24.70
CA GLU A 239 22.96 74.61 25.06
C GLU A 239 23.41 75.77 24.15
N GLU A 240 23.01 75.83 22.87
CA GLU A 240 23.27 77.00 22.01
C GLU A 240 22.41 78.24 22.37
N ASN A 241 21.30 78.06 23.09
CA ASN A 241 20.42 79.16 23.51
C ASN A 241 20.66 79.66 24.95
N GLU A 242 21.55 79.00 25.71
CA GLU A 242 22.06 79.48 27.01
C GLU A 242 23.45 80.14 26.90
N ASN A 243 24.02 80.25 25.68
CA ASN A 243 25.37 80.79 25.46
C ASN A 243 25.42 81.93 24.41
N VAL A 244 24.36 82.76 24.36
CA VAL A 244 24.39 84.12 23.77
C VAL A 244 23.54 85.04 24.65
N GLY A 245 24.18 85.64 25.66
CA GLY A 245 23.59 86.56 26.63
C GLY A 245 23.89 86.05 28.04
N GLU A 246 25.03 86.38 28.64
CA GLU A 246 25.25 87.69 29.25
C GLU A 246 26.76 88.05 29.25
N GLY A 247 27.17 88.83 28.26
CA GLY A 247 28.34 89.70 28.32
C GLY A 247 27.89 91.14 28.14
N GLU A 248 27.83 91.88 29.24
CA GLU A 248 27.61 93.33 29.35
C GLU A 248 26.21 93.88 29.02
N CYS A 249 25.60 94.51 30.03
CA CYS A 249 25.22 95.92 29.95
C CYS A 249 25.13 96.49 31.37
N LEU A 250 26.23 97.12 31.80
CA LEU A 250 26.22 98.16 32.83
C LEU A 250 25.20 99.23 32.41
N TRP A 251 24.05 99.31 33.09
CA TRP A 251 23.34 100.58 33.28
C TRP A 251 22.62 100.55 34.63
N ARG A 252 23.28 101.12 35.65
CA ARG A 252 22.58 101.71 36.80
C ARG A 252 22.21 103.16 36.44
N PRO A 253 20.95 103.58 36.61
CA PRO A 253 20.61 104.99 36.80
C PRO A 253 21.03 105.44 38.21
N TRP A 254 21.22 106.76 38.37
CA TRP A 254 21.44 107.42 39.66
C TRP A 254 20.33 107.12 40.68
#